data_AF-A0A705RBG8-F1
#
_entry.id   AF-A0A705RBG8-F1
#
_cell.length_a   1.000
_cell.length_b   1.000
_cell.length_c   1.000
_cell.angle_alpha   90.00
_cell.angle_beta   90.00
_cell.angle_gamma   90.00
#
_symmetry.space_group_name_H-M   'P 1'
#
loop_
_entity.id
_entity.type
_entity.pdbx_description
1 polymer ?
#
loop_
_entity_poly.entity_id
_entity_poly.type
_entity_poly.pdbx_seq_one_letter_code
_entity_poly.pdbx_strand_id
1 'polypeptide(L)'
;MFESKINPLWQSFILAVQEEVKPALGCTEPISLALAAAAAAAELNGTVERIDAWVSPNLMKNGMGVTVPGTGMVGLPIAAALGALGGDAKAGLEVLKDASAKAVADAKAMLAAGHVAVMLQEPCNDILFSRAKVYSGDSWACVTIVGDHTNIVRIETDKGVVFTQADNAQEEEKTSPLGVLSHTSLEEILAFVNAVPFDAIRFILDAARLNGALSQEGLRGSWGLHIGSTLAKQCDRGLLAKDLSTAILIRTSA
;
A
#
# COMPACT_ATOMS: atom_id res chain seq x y z
N MET A 1 -11.88 -30.83 25.45
CA MET A 1 -11.37 -29.66 24.71
C MET A 1 -12.59 -28.80 24.43
N PHE A 2 -12.84 -27.79 25.27
CA PHE A 2 -14.00 -26.91 25.09
C PHE A 2 -13.61 -25.83 24.08
N GLU A 3 -14.10 -25.93 22.85
CA GLU A 3 -14.10 -24.79 21.93
C GLU A 3 -14.97 -23.70 22.55
N SER A 4 -14.33 -22.69 23.13
CA SER A 4 -15.02 -21.46 23.52
C SER A 4 -15.50 -20.80 22.22
N LYS A 5 -16.81 -20.87 21.96
CA LYS A 5 -17.42 -20.12 20.87
C LYS A 5 -17.19 -18.63 21.14
N ILE A 6 -16.32 -18.01 20.36
CA ILE A 6 -16.07 -16.57 20.39
C ILE A 6 -17.40 -15.85 20.11
N ASN A 7 -17.69 -14.79 20.88
CA ASN A 7 -18.86 -13.94 20.68
C ASN A 7 -18.89 -13.46 19.20
N PRO A 8 -20.01 -13.65 18.47
CA PRO A 8 -20.10 -13.25 17.06
C PRO A 8 -19.72 -11.78 16.81
N LEU A 9 -20.06 -10.87 17.73
CA LEU A 9 -19.66 -9.46 17.64
C LEU A 9 -18.14 -9.28 17.75
N TRP A 10 -17.50 -10.05 18.62
CA TRP A 10 -16.03 -10.03 18.78
C TRP A 10 -15.32 -10.62 17.56
N GLN A 11 -15.92 -11.62 16.92
CA GLN A 11 -15.41 -12.14 15.65
C GLN A 11 -15.44 -11.04 14.57
N SER A 12 -16.50 -10.24 14.51
CA SER A 12 -16.56 -9.10 13.59
C SER A 12 -15.51 -8.03 13.91
N PHE A 13 -15.24 -7.75 15.19
CA PHE A 13 -14.13 -6.84 15.56
C PHE A 13 -12.76 -7.38 15.16
N ILE A 14 -12.54 -8.69 15.32
CA ILE A 14 -11.29 -9.32 14.88
C ILE A 14 -11.12 -9.17 13.37
N LEU A 15 -12.18 -9.41 12.59
CA LEU A 15 -12.16 -9.22 11.13
C LEU A 15 -11.90 -7.75 10.75
N ALA A 16 -12.51 -6.79 11.45
CA ALA A 16 -12.22 -5.36 11.25
C ALA A 16 -10.74 -5.02 11.50
N VAL A 17 -10.15 -5.55 12.58
CA VAL A 17 -8.72 -5.33 12.87
C VAL A 17 -7.83 -6.02 11.83
N GLN A 18 -8.19 -7.21 11.35
CA GLN A 18 -7.47 -7.89 10.27
C GLN A 18 -7.55 -7.15 8.94
N GLU A 19 -8.64 -6.43 8.69
CA GLU A 19 -8.82 -5.61 7.51
C GLU A 19 -7.86 -4.40 7.50
N GLU A 20 -7.69 -3.75 8.65
CA GLU A 20 -6.87 -2.53 8.80
C GLU A 20 -5.40 -2.80 9.12
N VAL A 21 -5.09 -3.89 9.82
CA VAL A 21 -3.72 -4.21 10.27
C VAL A 21 -3.09 -5.19 9.31
N LYS A 22 -2.76 -4.71 8.10
CA LYS A 22 -2.11 -5.49 7.03
C LYS A 22 -0.67 -5.02 6.78
N PRO A 23 0.24 -5.94 6.45
CA PRO A 23 1.56 -5.55 5.94
C PRO A 23 1.42 -4.75 4.64
N ALA A 24 2.21 -3.69 4.51
CA ALA A 24 2.33 -2.90 3.29
C ALA A 24 3.81 -2.69 2.95
N LEU A 25 4.14 -2.71 1.67
CA LEU A 25 5.50 -2.48 1.22
C LEU A 25 5.74 -0.99 0.94
N GLY A 26 6.06 -0.22 1.98
CA GLY A 26 6.31 1.22 1.87
C GLY A 26 5.02 2.05 1.87
N CYS A 27 5.11 3.30 1.36
CA CYS A 27 3.94 4.18 1.28
C CYS A 27 2.91 3.62 0.30
N THR A 28 1.64 3.66 0.67
CA THR A 28 0.57 3.02 -0.10
C THR A 28 0.26 3.75 -1.40
N GLU A 29 0.58 5.05 -1.52
CA GLU A 29 0.31 5.84 -2.72
C GLU A 29 1.12 5.39 -3.96
N PRO A 30 2.46 5.28 -3.93
CA PRO A 30 3.21 4.68 -5.04
C PRO A 30 2.81 3.23 -5.32
N ILE A 31 2.47 2.48 -4.27
CA ILE A 31 2.08 1.07 -4.40
C ILE A 31 0.74 0.93 -5.13
N SER A 32 -0.21 1.84 -4.91
CA SER A 32 -1.46 1.86 -5.68
C SER A 32 -1.20 2.04 -7.18
N LEU A 33 -0.30 2.97 -7.55
CA LEU A 33 0.06 3.17 -8.95
C LEU A 33 0.83 1.97 -9.54
N ALA A 34 1.73 1.38 -8.75
CA ALA A 34 2.45 0.18 -9.13
C ALA A 34 1.51 -1.02 -9.35
N LEU A 35 0.50 -1.17 -8.49
CA LEU A 35 -0.53 -2.20 -8.63
C LEU A 35 -1.36 -2.00 -9.89
N ALA A 36 -1.78 -0.76 -10.19
CA ALA A 36 -2.46 -0.47 -11.46
C ALA A 36 -1.58 -0.83 -12.66
N ALA A 37 -0.29 -0.51 -12.62
CA ALA A 37 0.65 -0.83 -13.69
C ALA A 37 0.90 -2.34 -13.84
N ALA A 38 1.04 -3.07 -12.72
CA ALA A 38 1.19 -4.53 -12.72
C ALA A 38 -0.05 -5.23 -13.27
N ALA A 39 -1.24 -4.79 -12.84
CA ALA A 39 -2.51 -5.32 -13.32
C ALA A 39 -2.70 -5.04 -14.82
N ALA A 40 -2.35 -3.84 -15.31
CA ALA A 40 -2.39 -3.53 -16.73
C ALA A 40 -1.39 -4.38 -17.54
N ALA A 41 -0.17 -4.56 -17.04
CA ALA A 41 0.82 -5.41 -17.69
C ALA A 41 0.37 -6.89 -17.79
N ALA A 42 -0.35 -7.40 -16.78
CA ALA A 42 -0.87 -8.76 -16.75
C ALA A 42 -1.93 -9.06 -17.84
N GLU A 43 -2.59 -8.03 -18.37
CA GLU A 43 -3.55 -8.15 -19.48
C GLU A 43 -2.87 -8.18 -20.86
N LEU A 44 -1.57 -7.88 -20.93
CA LEU A 44 -0.82 -7.80 -22.17
C LEU A 44 0.00 -9.07 -22.42
N ASN A 45 0.18 -9.36 -23.71
CA ASN A 45 1.16 -10.32 -24.17
C ASN A 45 2.34 -9.55 -24.76
N GLY A 46 3.54 -9.75 -24.23
CA GLY A 46 4.76 -9.11 -24.74
C GLY A 46 5.52 -8.31 -23.69
N THR A 47 6.52 -7.56 -24.15
CA THR A 47 7.37 -6.74 -23.27
C THR A 47 6.76 -5.36 -23.14
N VAL A 48 6.70 -4.84 -21.92
CA VAL A 48 6.23 -3.48 -21.68
C VAL A 48 7.24 -2.47 -22.26
N GLU A 49 6.78 -1.58 -23.11
CA GLU A 49 7.60 -0.60 -23.82
C GLU A 49 7.36 0.84 -23.33
N ARG A 50 6.15 1.14 -22.86
CA ARG A 50 5.76 2.48 -22.39
C ARG A 50 4.67 2.42 -21.34
N ILE A 51 4.68 3.38 -20.43
CA ILE A 51 3.66 3.58 -19.41
C ILE A 51 3.22 5.05 -19.38
N ASP A 52 1.93 5.28 -19.56
CA ASP A 52 1.28 6.58 -19.32
C ASP A 52 0.35 6.43 -18.12
N ALA A 53 0.54 7.27 -17.10
CA ALA A 53 -0.18 7.13 -15.85
C ALA A 53 -0.78 8.45 -15.36
N TRP A 54 -1.96 8.38 -14.74
CA TRP A 54 -2.68 9.54 -14.22
C TRP A 54 -3.07 9.29 -12.77
N VAL A 55 -2.89 10.29 -11.92
CA VAL A 55 -3.17 10.18 -10.49
C VAL A 55 -3.94 11.38 -9.97
N SER A 56 -4.65 11.23 -8.85
CA SER A 56 -5.28 12.37 -8.18
C SER A 56 -4.22 13.37 -7.68
N PRO A 57 -4.56 14.66 -7.51
CA PRO A 57 -3.66 15.63 -6.90
C PRO A 57 -3.16 15.21 -5.52
N ASN A 58 -4.00 14.55 -4.72
CA ASN A 58 -3.63 14.08 -3.39
C ASN A 58 -2.64 12.90 -3.45
N LEU A 59 -2.83 11.95 -4.36
CA LEU A 59 -1.88 10.86 -4.58
C LEU A 59 -0.56 11.39 -5.14
N MET A 60 -0.60 12.35 -6.07
CA MET A 60 0.59 13.02 -6.62
C MET A 60 1.46 13.61 -5.50
N LYS A 61 0.89 14.46 -4.63
CA LYS A 61 1.69 15.10 -3.56
C LYS A 61 2.26 14.09 -2.55
N ASN A 62 1.54 13.02 -2.23
CA ASN A 62 1.95 12.04 -1.23
C ASN A 62 2.95 11.02 -1.81
N GLY A 63 2.81 10.69 -3.09
CA GLY A 63 3.62 9.68 -3.77
C GLY A 63 4.90 10.19 -4.42
N MET A 64 5.06 11.49 -4.62
CA MET A 64 6.21 12.05 -5.37
C MET A 64 7.52 12.07 -4.58
N GLY A 65 7.46 12.25 -3.27
CA GLY A 65 8.64 12.39 -2.40
C GLY A 65 9.04 11.11 -1.64
N VAL A 66 8.37 10.00 -1.89
CA VAL A 66 8.53 8.77 -1.11
C VAL A 66 9.42 7.76 -1.83
N THR A 67 10.22 7.03 -1.05
CA THR A 67 11.14 6.03 -1.57
C THR A 67 10.37 4.78 -2.00
N VAL A 68 10.69 4.24 -3.17
CA VAL A 68 10.13 2.98 -3.64
C VAL A 68 11.06 1.82 -3.22
N PRO A 69 10.57 0.86 -2.43
CA PRO A 69 11.39 -0.23 -1.87
C PRO A 69 12.23 -0.97 -2.92
N GLY A 70 13.48 -1.31 -2.57
CA GLY A 70 14.39 -2.05 -3.45
C GLY A 70 15.00 -1.26 -4.62
N THR A 71 14.48 -0.07 -4.94
CA THR A 71 14.94 0.70 -6.12
C THR A 71 16.05 1.70 -5.79
N GLY A 72 16.10 2.22 -4.56
CA GLY A 72 16.96 3.35 -4.21
C GLY A 72 16.56 4.66 -4.90
N MET A 73 15.35 4.72 -5.46
CA MET A 73 14.78 5.91 -6.12
C MET A 73 13.49 6.33 -5.40
N VAL A 74 13.06 7.56 -5.68
CA VAL A 74 11.84 8.15 -5.13
C VAL A 74 10.83 8.42 -6.24
N GLY A 75 9.55 8.37 -5.88
CA GLY A 75 8.48 8.90 -6.71
C GLY A 75 7.64 7.88 -7.49
N LEU A 76 6.51 8.37 -7.98
CA LEU A 76 5.52 7.62 -8.76
C LEU A 76 6.05 6.98 -10.06
N PRO A 77 6.92 7.64 -10.86
CA PRO A 77 7.38 7.05 -12.11
C PRO A 77 8.11 5.71 -11.92
N ILE A 78 8.98 5.60 -10.91
CA ILE A 78 9.69 4.35 -10.63
C ILE A 78 8.77 3.27 -10.06
N ALA A 79 7.76 3.65 -9.28
CA ALA A 79 6.75 2.71 -8.80
C ALA A 79 5.95 2.09 -9.96
N ALA A 80 5.48 2.92 -10.90
CA ALA A 80 4.74 2.47 -12.08
C ALA A 80 5.60 1.54 -12.97
N ALA A 81 6.85 1.94 -13.24
CA ALA A 81 7.79 1.15 -14.03
C ALA A 81 8.07 -0.22 -13.42
N LEU A 82 8.39 -0.26 -12.13
CA LEU A 82 8.68 -1.51 -11.44
C LEU A 82 7.44 -2.40 -11.33
N GLY A 83 6.28 -1.80 -11.07
CA GLY A 83 5.00 -2.52 -11.05
C GLY A 83 4.74 -3.24 -12.37
N ALA A 84 4.85 -2.54 -13.50
CA ALA A 84 4.62 -3.15 -14.82
C ALA A 84 5.63 -4.24 -15.20
N LEU A 85 6.89 -4.12 -14.76
CA LEU A 85 7.98 -5.02 -15.20
C LEU A 85 8.26 -6.18 -14.24
N GLY A 86 7.86 -6.08 -12.97
CA GLY A 86 8.19 -7.07 -11.96
C GLY A 86 7.24 -7.12 -10.76
N GLY A 87 6.08 -6.47 -10.85
CA GLY A 87 5.07 -6.52 -9.80
C GLY A 87 4.15 -7.73 -9.92
N ASP A 88 3.66 -8.24 -8.80
CA ASP A 88 2.60 -9.25 -8.74
C ASP A 88 1.23 -8.56 -8.60
N ALA A 89 0.45 -8.56 -9.69
CA ALA A 89 -0.88 -7.96 -9.75
C ALA A 89 -1.88 -8.52 -8.72
N LYS A 90 -1.60 -9.69 -8.11
CA LYS A 90 -2.45 -10.33 -7.10
C LYS A 90 -2.00 -10.09 -5.66
N ALA A 91 -0.84 -9.46 -5.45
CA ALA A 91 -0.27 -9.26 -4.12
C ALA A 91 -0.76 -7.97 -3.42
N GLY A 92 -1.66 -7.20 -4.02
CA GLY A 92 -2.24 -6.01 -3.39
C GLY A 92 -1.17 -4.99 -2.95
N LEU A 93 -1.12 -4.66 -1.67
CA LEU A 93 -0.13 -3.74 -1.09
C LEU A 93 1.31 -4.31 -1.04
N GLU A 94 1.48 -5.60 -1.34
CA GLU A 94 2.78 -6.26 -1.46
C GLU A 94 3.22 -6.44 -2.92
N VAL A 95 2.61 -5.74 -3.90
CA VAL A 95 2.87 -5.87 -5.35
C VAL A 95 4.36 -5.91 -5.74
N LEU A 96 5.25 -5.22 -5.01
CA LEU A 96 6.69 -5.16 -5.34
C LEU A 96 7.58 -6.08 -4.48
N LYS A 97 7.00 -6.93 -3.62
CA LYS A 97 7.73 -7.75 -2.65
C LYS A 97 8.76 -8.68 -3.31
N ASP A 98 8.37 -9.30 -4.42
CA ASP A 98 9.19 -10.29 -5.13
C ASP A 98 9.85 -9.70 -6.40
N ALA A 99 9.88 -8.37 -6.52
CA ALA A 99 10.48 -7.70 -7.66
C ALA A 99 11.98 -8.00 -7.75
N SER A 100 12.38 -8.62 -8.87
CA SER A 100 13.77 -9.04 -9.06
C SER A 100 14.73 -7.87 -9.27
N ALA A 101 16.02 -8.06 -8.96
CA ALA A 101 17.07 -7.07 -9.25
C ALA A 101 17.14 -6.70 -10.75
N LYS A 102 16.80 -7.64 -11.64
CA LYS A 102 16.68 -7.40 -13.07
C LYS A 102 15.51 -6.46 -13.37
N ALA A 103 14.33 -6.72 -12.82
CA ALA A 103 13.16 -5.85 -13.00
C ALA A 103 13.43 -4.43 -12.48
N VAL A 104 14.16 -4.29 -11.38
CA VAL A 104 14.61 -2.97 -10.87
C VAL A 104 15.54 -2.28 -11.86
N ALA A 105 16.51 -2.99 -12.45
CA ALA A 105 17.41 -2.42 -13.45
C ALA A 105 16.66 -2.01 -14.73
N ASP A 106 15.75 -2.85 -15.21
CA ASP A 106 14.94 -2.61 -16.41
C ASP A 106 13.99 -1.41 -16.20
N ALA A 107 13.36 -1.30 -15.03
CA ALA A 107 12.52 -0.15 -14.65
C ALA A 107 13.30 1.17 -14.66
N LYS A 108 14.53 1.16 -14.13
CA LYS A 108 15.44 2.31 -14.17
C LYS A 108 15.81 2.71 -15.60
N ALA A 109 16.09 1.72 -16.45
CA ALA A 109 16.40 1.95 -17.86
C ALA A 109 15.21 2.55 -18.61
N MET A 110 14.00 2.04 -18.38
CA MET A 110 12.75 2.56 -18.97
C MET A 110 12.50 4.03 -18.61
N LEU A 111 12.77 4.42 -17.35
CA LEU A 111 12.69 5.81 -16.90
C LEU A 111 13.72 6.70 -17.59
N ALA A 112 14.97 6.26 -17.64
CA ALA A 112 16.05 7.00 -18.28
C ALA A 112 15.79 7.21 -19.79
N ALA A 113 15.09 6.29 -20.43
CA ALA A 113 14.66 6.39 -21.82
C ALA A 113 13.42 7.29 -22.04
N GLY A 114 12.81 7.81 -20.98
CA GLY A 114 11.62 8.67 -21.06
C GLY A 114 10.34 7.93 -21.45
N HIS A 115 10.27 6.62 -21.19
CA HIS A 115 9.11 5.79 -21.52
C HIS A 115 8.05 5.70 -20.41
N VAL A 116 8.17 6.54 -19.37
CA VAL A 116 7.22 6.60 -18.26
C VAL A 116 6.79 8.04 -18.05
N ALA A 117 5.49 8.29 -18.20
CA ALA A 117 4.88 9.59 -17.91
C ALA A 117 3.86 9.44 -16.78
N VAL A 118 3.94 10.32 -15.78
CA VAL A 118 2.94 10.41 -14.70
C VAL A 118 2.36 11.83 -14.71
N MET A 119 1.05 11.93 -14.82
CA MET A 119 0.29 13.16 -15.01
C MET A 119 -0.79 13.30 -13.95
N LEU A 120 -1.31 14.51 -13.77
CA LEU A 120 -2.53 14.72 -13.00
C LEU A 120 -3.74 14.26 -13.80
N GLN A 121 -4.66 13.57 -13.14
CA GLN A 121 -5.99 13.34 -13.67
C GLN A 121 -6.80 14.64 -13.52
N GLU A 122 -7.29 15.18 -14.63
CA GLU A 122 -8.11 16.40 -14.63
C GLU A 122 -9.31 16.24 -15.59
N PRO A 123 -10.56 16.45 -15.13
CA PRO A 123 -10.96 16.66 -13.73
C PRO A 123 -10.77 15.36 -12.90
N CYS A 124 -10.59 15.52 -11.58
CA CYS A 124 -10.53 14.41 -10.62
C CYS A 124 -11.20 14.84 -9.31
N ASN A 125 -12.31 14.19 -8.97
CA ASN A 125 -13.03 14.45 -7.71
C ASN A 125 -12.64 13.45 -6.61
N ASP A 126 -11.96 12.36 -6.98
CA ASP A 126 -11.56 11.31 -6.06
C ASP A 126 -10.29 11.70 -5.30
N ILE A 127 -10.31 11.51 -3.98
CA ILE A 127 -9.14 11.73 -3.12
C ILE A 127 -8.02 10.77 -3.53
N LEU A 128 -8.37 9.51 -3.79
CA LEU A 128 -7.46 8.48 -4.23
C LEU A 128 -7.86 7.99 -5.62
N PHE A 129 -6.99 8.23 -6.58
CA PHE A 129 -7.15 7.79 -7.97
C PHE A 129 -5.77 7.43 -8.53
N SER A 130 -5.67 6.22 -9.08
CA SER A 130 -4.52 5.75 -9.86
C SER A 130 -5.01 5.15 -11.16
N ARG A 131 -4.48 5.60 -12.29
CA ARG A 131 -4.71 4.98 -13.59
C ARG A 131 -3.39 4.74 -14.27
N ALA A 132 -3.12 3.52 -14.71
CA ALA A 132 -1.92 3.18 -15.47
C ALA A 132 -2.33 2.55 -16.80
N LYS A 133 -1.85 3.14 -17.89
CA LYS A 133 -1.96 2.59 -19.24
C LYS A 133 -0.59 2.11 -19.69
N VAL A 134 -0.51 0.81 -19.95
CA VAL A 134 0.72 0.09 -20.30
C VAL A 134 0.62 -0.31 -21.77
N TYR A 135 1.75 -0.22 -22.49
CA TYR A 135 1.85 -0.50 -23.92
C TYR A 135 2.86 -1.62 -24.19
N SER A 136 2.54 -2.49 -25.14
CA SER A 136 3.42 -3.53 -25.70
C SER A 136 3.18 -3.58 -27.21
N GLY A 137 4.05 -2.95 -28.00
CA GLY A 137 3.81 -2.71 -29.42
C GLY A 137 2.54 -1.89 -29.65
N ASP A 138 1.65 -2.40 -30.50
CA ASP A 138 0.36 -1.76 -30.83
C ASP A 138 -0.75 -2.03 -29.78
N SER A 139 -0.54 -3.01 -28.90
CA SER A 139 -1.52 -3.36 -27.86
C SER A 139 -1.32 -2.54 -26.60
N TRP A 140 -2.43 -2.29 -25.89
CA TRP A 140 -2.42 -1.57 -24.63
C TRP A 140 -3.47 -2.12 -23.67
N ALA A 141 -3.19 -1.95 -22.38
CA ALA A 141 -4.11 -2.22 -21.29
C ALA A 141 -4.08 -1.05 -20.30
N CYS A 142 -5.21 -0.76 -19.69
CA CYS A 142 -5.41 0.37 -18.80
C CYS A 142 -6.21 -0.07 -17.58
N VAL A 143 -5.65 0.15 -16.39
CA VAL A 143 -6.29 -0.19 -15.12
C VAL A 143 -6.50 1.08 -14.31
N THR A 144 -7.69 1.19 -13.71
CA THR A 144 -8.07 2.30 -12.83
C THR A 144 -8.41 1.78 -11.43
N ILE A 145 -7.82 2.42 -10.42
CA ILE A 145 -8.04 2.18 -8.98
C ILE A 145 -8.59 3.46 -8.36
N VAL A 146 -9.66 3.35 -7.58
CA VAL A 146 -10.36 4.50 -6.96
C VAL A 146 -10.82 4.18 -5.54
N GLY A 147 -10.77 5.18 -4.66
CA GLY A 147 -11.31 5.11 -3.30
C GLY A 147 -10.33 4.48 -2.31
N ASP A 148 -9.97 3.21 -2.52
CA ASP A 148 -8.93 2.49 -1.76
C ASP A 148 -7.71 2.19 -2.64
N HIS A 149 -6.53 2.06 -2.03
CA HIS A 149 -5.25 1.79 -2.69
C HIS A 149 -5.23 0.53 -3.56
N THR A 150 -6.12 -0.43 -3.31
CA THR A 150 -6.21 -1.72 -4.01
C THR A 150 -7.50 -1.96 -4.78
N ASN A 151 -8.48 -1.05 -4.67
CA ASN A 151 -9.80 -1.22 -5.28
C ASN A 151 -9.78 -0.92 -6.79
N ILE A 152 -9.50 -1.95 -7.59
CA ILE A 152 -9.60 -1.87 -9.05
C ILE A 152 -11.07 -1.71 -9.46
N VAL A 153 -11.40 -0.59 -10.11
CA VAL A 153 -12.77 -0.28 -10.54
C VAL A 153 -13.00 -0.53 -12.03
N ARG A 154 -11.93 -0.55 -12.83
CA ARG A 154 -12.00 -0.70 -14.28
C ARG A 154 -10.72 -1.28 -14.88
N ILE A 155 -10.87 -2.21 -15.83
CA ILE A 155 -9.80 -2.74 -16.68
C ILE A 155 -10.25 -2.63 -18.14
N GLU A 156 -9.42 -2.02 -18.97
CA GLU A 156 -9.66 -1.85 -20.40
C GLU A 156 -8.47 -2.28 -21.22
N THR A 157 -8.72 -2.79 -22.42
CA THR A 157 -7.69 -3.12 -23.41
C THR A 157 -8.01 -2.47 -24.74
N ASP A 158 -7.09 -2.59 -25.69
CA ASP A 158 -7.32 -2.30 -27.11
C ASP A 158 -8.55 -3.01 -27.70
N LYS A 159 -9.03 -4.09 -27.08
CA LYS A 159 -10.20 -4.87 -27.48
C LYS A 159 -11.51 -4.44 -26.80
N GLY A 160 -11.46 -3.50 -25.85
CA GLY A 160 -12.61 -3.01 -25.09
C GLY A 160 -12.48 -3.21 -23.58
N VAL A 161 -13.59 -2.99 -22.89
CA VAL A 161 -13.67 -3.10 -21.42
C VAL A 161 -13.67 -4.57 -21.01
N VAL A 162 -12.72 -4.96 -20.17
CA VAL A 162 -12.59 -6.32 -19.62
C VAL A 162 -13.30 -6.45 -18.28
N PHE A 163 -13.29 -5.38 -17.48
CA PHE A 163 -13.90 -5.35 -16.17
C PHE A 163 -14.40 -3.94 -15.83
N THR A 164 -15.59 -3.87 -15.24
CA THR A 164 -16.08 -2.69 -14.52
C THR A 164 -16.72 -3.16 -13.21
N GLN A 165 -16.40 -2.51 -12.10
CA GLN A 165 -16.96 -2.88 -10.79
C GLN A 165 -18.50 -2.80 -10.76
N ALA A 166 -19.11 -1.90 -11.53
CA ALA A 166 -20.56 -1.80 -11.66
C ALA A 166 -21.22 -3.07 -12.26
N ASP A 167 -20.51 -3.78 -13.14
CA ASP A 167 -21.00 -5.02 -13.75
C ASP A 167 -20.93 -6.21 -12.77
N ASN A 168 -20.03 -6.12 -11.78
CA ASN A 168 -19.88 -7.11 -10.70
C ASN A 168 -20.70 -6.79 -9.44
N ALA A 169 -21.52 -5.72 -9.45
CA ALA A 169 -22.41 -5.37 -8.33
C ALA A 169 -23.53 -6.41 -8.08
N GLN A 170 -23.59 -7.49 -8.87
CA GLN A 170 -24.46 -8.65 -8.63
C GLN A 170 -23.83 -9.74 -7.75
N GLU A 171 -22.54 -9.66 -7.44
CA GLU A 171 -21.95 -10.46 -6.36
C GLU A 171 -22.32 -9.82 -5.02
N GLU A 172 -22.89 -10.63 -4.13
CA GLU A 172 -23.34 -10.28 -2.76
C GLU A 172 -22.58 -9.07 -2.20
N GLU A 173 -23.30 -8.05 -1.70
CA GLU A 173 -22.72 -6.99 -0.87
C GLU A 173 -21.87 -7.65 0.22
N LYS A 174 -20.57 -7.83 -0.04
CA LYS A 174 -19.59 -8.21 0.97
C LYS A 174 -19.60 -7.03 1.91
N THR A 175 -20.37 -7.16 2.97
CA THR A 175 -20.42 -6.19 4.04
C THR A 175 -18.99 -6.01 4.51
N SER A 176 -18.45 -4.81 4.30
CA SER A 176 -17.08 -4.49 4.74
C SER A 176 -16.95 -4.92 6.20
N PRO A 177 -15.86 -5.61 6.59
CA PRO A 177 -15.62 -5.95 7.99
C PRO A 177 -15.75 -4.73 8.93
N LEU A 178 -15.50 -3.53 8.42
CA LEU A 178 -15.63 -2.25 9.13
C LEU A 178 -17.08 -1.81 9.37
N GLY A 179 -18.05 -2.37 8.64
CA GLY A 179 -19.47 -2.02 8.78
C GLY A 179 -20.03 -2.33 10.17
N VAL A 180 -19.39 -3.22 10.94
CA VAL A 180 -19.75 -3.43 12.34
C VAL A 180 -19.57 -2.16 13.18
N LEU A 181 -18.58 -1.31 12.84
CA LEU A 181 -18.20 -0.14 13.65
C LEU A 181 -19.25 0.97 13.61
N SER A 182 -20.06 1.07 12.56
CA SER A 182 -21.13 2.09 12.47
C SER A 182 -22.30 1.85 13.43
N HIS A 183 -22.40 0.65 13.99
CA HIS A 183 -23.48 0.25 14.90
C HIS A 183 -22.97 -0.29 16.24
N THR A 184 -21.68 -0.08 16.52
CA THR A 184 -21.02 -0.55 17.75
C THR A 184 -20.94 0.59 18.78
N SER A 185 -21.23 0.26 20.04
CA SER A 185 -21.06 1.16 21.18
C SER A 185 -19.66 1.09 21.79
N LEU A 186 -19.26 2.16 22.50
CA LEU A 186 -18.00 2.17 23.26
C LEU A 186 -17.98 1.09 24.35
N GLU A 187 -19.12 0.79 24.97
CA GLU A 187 -19.25 -0.26 25.99
C GLU A 187 -18.91 -1.63 25.42
N GLU A 188 -19.39 -1.96 24.22
CA GLU A 188 -19.10 -3.23 23.55
C GLU A 188 -17.62 -3.35 23.16
N ILE A 189 -17.00 -2.24 22.71
CA ILE A 189 -15.56 -2.19 22.44
C ILE A 189 -14.77 -2.43 23.72
N LEU A 190 -15.13 -1.79 24.82
CA LEU A 190 -14.48 -1.98 26.12
C LEU A 190 -14.64 -3.41 26.63
N ALA A 191 -15.81 -4.02 26.46
CA ALA A 191 -16.03 -5.41 26.81
C ALA A 191 -15.12 -6.34 26.00
N PHE A 192 -14.98 -6.10 24.69
CA PHE A 192 -14.07 -6.85 23.82
C PHE A 192 -12.60 -6.70 24.24
N VAL A 193 -12.11 -5.47 24.36
CA VAL A 193 -10.68 -5.21 24.66
C VAL A 193 -10.25 -5.83 26.00
N ASN A 194 -11.15 -5.88 26.99
CA ASN A 194 -10.84 -6.43 28.30
C ASN A 194 -10.95 -7.97 28.39
N ALA A 195 -11.72 -8.61 27.51
CA ALA A 195 -12.10 -10.02 27.69
C ALA A 195 -11.84 -10.94 26.49
N VAL A 196 -11.43 -10.40 25.33
CA VAL A 196 -11.11 -11.23 24.16
C VAL A 196 -9.98 -12.21 24.48
N PRO A 197 -10.10 -13.49 24.08
CA PRO A 197 -9.01 -14.44 24.23
C PRO A 197 -7.77 -13.95 23.49
N PHE A 198 -6.63 -13.90 24.18
CA PHE A 198 -5.36 -13.43 23.60
C PHE A 198 -4.98 -14.17 22.32
N ASP A 199 -5.21 -15.48 22.26
CA ASP A 199 -4.90 -16.28 21.08
C ASP A 199 -5.68 -15.85 19.83
N ALA A 200 -6.89 -15.31 20.00
CA ALA A 200 -7.72 -14.83 18.89
C ALA A 200 -7.18 -13.52 18.27
N ILE A 201 -6.42 -12.74 19.03
CA ILE A 201 -5.82 -11.46 18.59
C ILE A 201 -4.29 -11.51 18.47
N ARG A 202 -3.70 -12.70 18.59
CA ARG A 202 -2.24 -12.91 18.57
C ARG A 202 -1.58 -12.38 17.30
N PHE A 203 -2.31 -12.40 16.18
CA PHE A 203 -1.85 -11.89 14.87
C PHE A 203 -1.41 -10.41 14.92
N ILE A 204 -1.95 -9.60 15.84
CA ILE A 204 -1.56 -8.18 16.00
C ILE A 204 -0.07 -8.04 16.33
N LEU A 205 0.53 -9.04 16.98
CA LEU A 205 1.96 -9.03 17.30
C LEU A 205 2.86 -9.04 16.06
N ASP A 206 2.37 -9.47 14.90
CA ASP A 206 3.13 -9.34 13.66
C ASP A 206 3.36 -7.88 13.30
N ALA A 207 2.40 -6.99 13.53
CA ALA A 207 2.60 -5.55 13.35
C ALA A 207 3.67 -5.01 14.31
N ALA A 208 3.69 -5.47 15.57
CA ALA A 208 4.71 -5.08 16.54
C ALA A 208 6.11 -5.57 16.12
N ARG A 209 6.22 -6.80 15.61
CA ARG A 209 7.46 -7.38 15.11
C ARG A 209 7.97 -6.63 13.88
N LEU A 210 7.11 -6.42 12.88
CA LEU A 210 7.46 -5.75 11.62
C LEU A 210 7.83 -4.28 11.85
N ASN A 211 6.99 -3.51 12.54
CA ASN A 211 7.28 -2.10 12.84
C ASN A 211 8.50 -1.96 13.77
N GLY A 212 8.69 -2.90 14.70
CA GLY A 212 9.88 -2.95 15.55
C GLY A 212 11.17 -3.15 14.75
N ALA A 213 11.15 -4.06 13.77
CA ALA A 213 12.28 -4.29 12.87
C ALA A 213 12.55 -3.08 11.96
N LEU A 214 11.49 -2.48 11.38
CA LEU A 214 11.59 -1.28 10.55
C LEU A 214 12.18 -0.10 11.34
N SER A 215 11.67 0.17 12.54
CA SER A 215 12.17 1.22 13.43
C SER A 215 13.65 1.00 13.77
N GLN A 216 14.04 -0.25 14.07
CA GLN A 216 15.43 -0.57 14.39
C GLN A 216 16.38 -0.37 13.18
N GLU A 217 15.91 -0.68 11.98
CA GLU A 217 16.65 -0.45 10.73
C GLU A 217 16.74 1.05 10.41
N GLY A 218 15.65 1.79 10.58
CA GLY A 218 15.58 3.25 10.43
C GLY A 218 16.60 3.97 11.32
N LEU A 219 16.75 3.53 12.58
CA LEU A 219 17.73 4.09 13.52
C LEU A 219 19.19 3.70 13.22
N ARG A 220 19.43 2.58 12.54
CA ARG A 220 20.78 2.12 12.18
C ARG A 220 21.30 2.77 10.91
N GLY A 221 20.42 2.98 9.93
CA GLY A 221 20.76 3.51 8.62
C GLY A 221 20.72 5.04 8.54
N SER A 222 20.94 5.53 7.32
CA SER A 222 20.75 6.92 6.93
C SER A 222 19.54 7.01 6.01
N TRP A 223 18.36 6.99 6.61
CA TRP A 223 17.08 6.97 5.90
C TRP A 223 16.38 8.33 6.00
N GLY A 224 15.79 8.77 4.88
CA GLY A 224 14.93 9.96 4.84
C GLY A 224 15.57 11.21 5.41
N LEU A 225 14.92 11.83 6.40
CA LEU A 225 15.37 13.06 7.08
C LEU A 225 16.10 12.80 8.41
N HIS A 226 16.34 11.53 8.76
CA HIS A 226 17.14 11.14 9.93
C HIS A 226 16.56 11.67 11.25
N ILE A 227 15.24 11.81 11.37
CA ILE A 227 14.60 12.45 12.53
C ILE A 227 14.83 11.59 13.78
N GLY A 228 14.46 10.30 13.74
CA GLY A 228 14.61 9.39 14.88
C GLY A 228 16.06 9.28 15.37
N SER A 229 17.02 9.11 14.45
CA SER A 229 18.44 9.04 14.80
C SER A 229 19.01 10.37 15.31
N THR A 230 18.50 11.50 14.83
CA THR A 230 18.87 12.83 15.35
C THR A 230 18.35 13.01 16.77
N LEU A 231 17.09 12.67 17.04
CA LEU A 231 16.50 12.73 18.37
C LEU A 231 17.25 11.83 19.36
N ALA A 232 17.59 10.60 18.96
CA ALA A 232 18.40 9.68 19.76
C ALA A 232 19.77 10.29 20.13
N LYS A 233 20.46 10.92 19.17
CA LYS A 233 21.72 11.63 19.43
C LYS A 233 21.54 12.80 20.40
N GLN A 234 20.42 13.52 20.35
CA GLN A 234 20.15 14.60 21.31
C GLN A 234 19.91 14.06 22.72
N CYS A 235 19.28 12.89 22.87
CA CYS A 235 19.20 12.20 24.16
C CYS A 235 20.58 11.82 24.71
N ASP A 236 21.47 11.30 23.85
CA ASP A 236 22.83 10.93 24.27
C ASP A 236 23.70 12.13 24.65
N ARG A 237 23.43 13.29 24.03
CA ARG A 237 24.06 14.57 24.40
C ARG A 237 23.43 15.22 25.65
N GLY A 238 22.39 14.62 26.24
CA GLY A 238 21.68 15.16 27.39
C GLY A 238 20.79 16.36 27.08
N LEU A 239 20.51 16.64 25.80
CA LEU A 239 19.64 17.74 25.35
C LEU A 239 18.15 17.36 25.34
N LEU A 240 17.85 16.05 25.28
CA LEU A 240 16.51 15.50 25.42
C LEU A 240 16.47 14.46 26.55
N ALA A 241 15.32 14.35 27.22
CA ALA A 241 15.11 13.34 28.25
C ALA A 241 15.04 11.93 27.65
N LYS A 242 15.43 10.92 28.44
CA LYS A 242 15.28 9.50 28.11
C LYS A 242 14.01 8.96 28.76
N ASP A 243 12.85 9.36 28.23
CA ASP A 243 11.53 8.99 28.73
C ASP A 243 10.68 8.28 27.67
N LEU A 244 9.50 7.80 28.07
CA LEU A 244 8.59 7.08 27.17
C LEU A 244 8.14 7.95 25.98
N SER A 245 7.85 9.23 26.20
CA SER A 245 7.44 10.14 25.13
C SER A 245 8.52 10.31 24.08
N THR A 246 9.77 10.49 24.50
CA THR A 246 10.90 10.65 23.60
C THR A 246 11.21 9.33 22.89
N ALA A 247 11.09 8.21 23.58
CA ALA A 247 11.24 6.89 22.98
C ALA A 247 10.18 6.61 21.89
N ILE A 248 8.92 7.02 22.11
CA ILE A 248 7.87 6.91 21.09
C ILE A 248 8.25 7.75 19.87
N LEU A 249 8.59 9.03 20.05
CA LEU A 249 8.99 9.92 18.96
C LEU A 249 10.17 9.38 18.17
N ILE A 250 11.21 8.91 18.86
CA ILE A 250 12.39 8.32 18.22
C ILE A 250 12.00 7.10 17.37
N ARG A 251 11.19 6.20 17.92
CA ARG A 251 10.87 4.93 17.25
C ARG A 251 9.91 5.10 16.09
N THR A 252 8.97 6.05 16.15
CA THR A 252 8.01 6.31 15.07
C THR A 252 8.56 7.21 13.96
N SER A 253 9.64 7.96 14.23
CA SER A 253 10.32 8.81 13.24
C SER A 253 11.66 8.26 12.74
N ALA A 254 11.96 7.01 13.12
CA ALA A 254 13.10 6.24 12.64
C ALA A 254 12.87 5.77 11.20
#